data_AF-A0AAP0KEJ3-F1
#
_entry.id   AF-A0AAP0KEJ3-F1
#
_cell.length_a   1.000
_cell.length_b   1.000
_cell.length_c   1.000
_cell.angle_alpha   90.00
_cell.angle_beta   90.00
_cell.angle_gamma   90.00
#
_symmetry.space_group_name_H-M   'P 1'
#
loop_
_entity.id
_entity.type
_entity.pdbx_description
1 polymer ?
#
loop_
_entity_poly.entity_id
_entity_poly.type
_entity_poly.pdbx_seq_one_letter_code
_entity_poly.pdbx_strand_id
1 'polypeptide(L)'
;MGPCHHSLEEIESLNKFKEEMVTKSFSTFKERLHNLQKTENDRVCFGRSGIHGWGLFARHEIQEGEMILEYRGKQVRRSVADLREKRYQKERKDCYATPLTKYIVKEETTGIEVVIECNTFDDIATNKFPNCSNAT
;
A
#
# COMPACT_ATOMS: atom_id res chain seq x y z
N MET A 1 -26.00 -14.48 -4.72
CA MET A 1 -24.92 -14.16 -5.68
C MET A 1 -23.72 -15.00 -5.26
N GLY A 2 -23.45 -16.09 -6.00
CA GLY A 2 -22.34 -17.01 -5.69
C GLY A 2 -20.99 -16.46 -6.15
N PRO A 3 -19.87 -17.13 -5.81
CA PRO A 3 -18.55 -16.72 -6.26
C PRO A 3 -18.46 -16.77 -7.79
N CYS A 4 -17.99 -15.68 -8.39
CA CYS A 4 -17.70 -15.61 -9.82
C CYS A 4 -16.45 -16.45 -10.10
N HIS A 5 -16.60 -17.53 -10.86
CA HIS A 5 -15.48 -18.31 -11.36
C HIS A 5 -14.96 -17.64 -12.63
N HIS A 6 -13.80 -17.00 -12.54
CA HIS A 6 -13.04 -16.58 -13.71
C HIS A 6 -12.51 -17.81 -14.45
N SER A 7 -12.50 -17.77 -15.78
CA SER A 7 -11.95 -18.87 -16.57
C SER A 7 -10.43 -18.93 -16.40
N LEU A 8 -9.84 -20.12 -16.54
CA LEU A 8 -8.38 -20.27 -16.49
C LEU A 8 -7.70 -19.43 -17.58
N GLU A 9 -8.32 -19.28 -18.74
CA GLU A 9 -7.83 -18.46 -19.84
C GLU A 9 -7.82 -16.96 -19.50
N GLU A 10 -8.83 -16.47 -18.76
CA GLU A 10 -8.85 -15.09 -18.26
C GLU A 10 -7.70 -14.87 -17.26
N ILE A 11 -7.48 -15.83 -16.36
CA ILE A 11 -6.38 -15.82 -15.37
C ILE A 11 -5.00 -15.94 -16.05
N GLU A 12 -4.88 -16.72 -17.12
CA GLU A 12 -3.64 -16.89 -17.87
C GLU A 12 -3.33 -15.71 -18.79
N SER A 13 -4.34 -15.06 -19.36
CA SER A 13 -4.16 -13.86 -20.19
C SER A 13 -3.56 -12.69 -19.40
N LEU A 14 -3.92 -12.62 -18.12
CA LEU A 14 -3.33 -11.72 -17.13
C LEU A 14 -1.82 -11.98 -16.97
N ASN A 15 -1.37 -13.25 -16.99
CA ASN A 15 0.05 -13.59 -16.97
C ASN A 15 0.83 -13.16 -18.22
N LYS A 16 0.20 -12.80 -19.35
CA LYS A 16 0.92 -12.32 -20.54
C LYS A 16 1.64 -10.98 -20.29
N PHE A 17 1.12 -10.18 -19.35
CA PHE A 17 1.77 -8.96 -18.87
C PHE A 17 3.08 -9.25 -18.10
N LYS A 18 3.23 -10.48 -17.57
CA LYS A 18 4.37 -10.94 -16.76
C LYS A 18 5.67 -10.99 -17.57
N GLU A 19 5.63 -11.33 -18.86
CA GLU A 19 6.83 -11.42 -19.71
C GLU A 19 7.45 -10.05 -20.06
N GLU A 20 6.63 -9.01 -20.23
CA GLU A 20 7.12 -7.65 -20.53
C GLU A 20 7.66 -6.92 -19.29
N MET A 21 7.26 -7.34 -18.08
CA MET A 21 7.66 -6.73 -16.81
C MET A 21 8.93 -7.35 -16.22
N VAL A 22 9.08 -8.68 -16.29
CA VAL A 22 10.24 -9.42 -15.76
C VAL A 22 11.53 -9.10 -16.54
N THR A 23 11.40 -8.70 -17.81
CA THR A 23 12.54 -8.41 -18.69
C THR A 23 13.14 -7.01 -18.53
N LYS A 24 12.50 -6.11 -17.77
CA LYS A 24 13.03 -4.76 -17.52
C LYS A 24 13.90 -4.74 -16.27
N SER A 25 15.20 -4.82 -16.46
CA SER A 25 16.19 -4.51 -15.42
C SER A 25 16.12 -3.02 -15.08
N PHE A 26 15.59 -2.68 -13.90
CA PHE A 26 15.64 -1.31 -13.37
C PHE A 26 16.97 -1.08 -12.65
N SER A 27 17.63 0.04 -12.94
CA SER A 27 18.95 0.36 -12.40
C SER A 27 18.88 1.08 -11.06
N THR A 28 17.78 1.79 -10.78
CA THR A 28 17.62 2.60 -9.56
C THR A 28 16.29 2.38 -8.85
N PHE A 29 16.23 2.68 -7.56
CA PHE A 29 14.99 2.67 -6.78
C PHE A 29 13.93 3.63 -7.37
N LYS A 30 14.35 4.80 -7.86
CA LYS A 30 13.47 5.78 -8.48
C LYS A 30 12.77 5.21 -9.73
N GLU A 31 13.50 4.48 -10.56
CA GLU A 31 12.94 3.81 -11.73
C GLU A 31 11.95 2.71 -11.34
N ARG A 32 12.32 1.88 -10.34
CA ARG A 32 11.44 0.85 -9.79
C ARG A 32 10.14 1.44 -9.26
N LEU A 33 10.21 2.50 -8.45
CA LEU A 33 9.05 3.18 -7.90
C LEU A 33 8.17 3.79 -9.01
N HIS A 34 8.76 4.49 -9.97
CA HIS A 34 8.00 5.07 -11.07
C HIS A 34 7.30 4.00 -11.93
N ASN A 35 7.94 2.85 -12.16
CA ASN A 35 7.29 1.73 -12.84
C ASN A 35 6.16 1.13 -11.99
N LEU A 36 6.36 1.01 -10.68
CA LEU A 36 5.35 0.53 -9.74
C LEU A 36 4.08 1.38 -9.81
N GLN A 37 4.23 2.70 -9.69
CA GLN A 37 3.11 3.64 -9.71
C GLN A 37 2.30 3.55 -11.01
N LYS A 38 2.95 3.23 -12.14
CA LYS A 38 2.27 3.04 -13.44
C LYS A 38 1.50 1.73 -13.54
N THR A 39 1.92 0.71 -12.81
CA THR A 39 1.45 -0.68 -12.99
C THR A 39 0.66 -1.19 -11.78
N GLU A 40 0.55 -0.39 -10.71
CA GLU A 40 -0.09 -0.80 -9.45
C GLU A 40 -1.51 -1.35 -9.65
N ASN A 41 -2.32 -0.71 -10.50
CA ASN A 41 -3.71 -1.14 -10.77
C ASN A 41 -3.81 -2.46 -11.55
N ASP A 42 -2.76 -2.84 -12.28
CA ASP A 42 -2.71 -4.11 -13.00
C ASP A 42 -2.27 -5.24 -12.06
N ARG A 43 -1.51 -4.91 -11.01
CA ARG A 43 -0.88 -5.87 -10.10
C ARG A 43 -1.75 -6.19 -8.89
N VAL A 44 -2.52 -5.22 -8.41
CA VAL A 44 -3.41 -5.38 -7.25
C VAL A 44 -4.78 -4.75 -7.49
N CYS A 45 -5.78 -5.19 -6.72
CA CYS A 45 -7.08 -4.53 -6.69
C CYS A 45 -7.75 -4.57 -5.32
N PHE A 46 -8.69 -3.66 -5.13
CA PHE A 46 -9.54 -3.62 -3.96
C PHE A 46 -10.77 -4.51 -4.14
N GLY A 47 -11.15 -5.20 -3.07
CA GLY A 47 -12.32 -6.07 -3.03
C GLY A 47 -12.85 -6.22 -1.60
N ARG A 48 -14.06 -6.75 -1.45
CA ARG A 48 -14.61 -7.06 -0.11
C ARG A 48 -13.75 -8.14 0.56
N SER A 49 -13.34 -7.88 1.80
CA SER A 49 -12.52 -8.81 2.58
C SER A 49 -13.31 -9.44 3.72
N GLY A 50 -13.04 -10.73 3.99
CA GLY A 50 -13.61 -11.44 5.14
C GLY A 50 -13.00 -11.03 6.48
N ILE A 51 -11.94 -10.23 6.47
CA ILE A 51 -11.28 -9.72 7.68
C ILE A 51 -11.90 -8.39 8.11
N HIS A 52 -11.95 -7.42 7.19
CA HIS A 52 -12.47 -6.09 7.46
C HIS A 52 -12.86 -5.40 6.16
N GLY A 53 -14.08 -4.87 6.09
CA GLY A 53 -14.58 -4.01 5.00
C GLY A 53 -14.04 -4.38 3.62
N TRP A 54 -13.04 -3.60 3.18
CA TRP A 54 -12.31 -3.76 1.94
C TRP A 54 -10.87 -4.23 2.19
N GLY A 55 -10.37 -5.13 1.35
CA GLY A 55 -8.98 -5.59 1.35
C GLY A 55 -8.32 -5.40 -0.01
N LEU A 56 -6.99 -5.52 -0.01
CA LEU A 56 -6.20 -5.53 -1.23
C LEU A 56 -5.84 -6.97 -1.61
N PHE A 57 -6.03 -7.30 -2.88
CA PHE A 57 -5.79 -8.62 -3.45
C PHE A 57 -4.81 -8.53 -4.60
N ALA A 58 -3.90 -9.51 -4.69
CA ALA A 58 -3.02 -9.64 -5.84
C ALA A 58 -3.80 -10.14 -7.05
N ARG A 59 -3.59 -9.52 -8.21
CA ARG A 59 -4.15 -9.97 -9.50
C ARG A 59 -3.26 -11.02 -10.18
N HIS A 60 -2.00 -11.07 -9.76
CA HIS A 60 -0.98 -11.96 -10.29
C HIS A 60 -0.11 -12.46 -9.15
N GLU A 61 0.66 -13.50 -9.43
CA GLU A 61 1.70 -13.97 -8.52
C GLU A 61 2.80 -12.90 -8.36
N ILE A 62 3.03 -12.49 -7.11
CA ILE A 62 4.03 -11.50 -6.72
C ILE A 62 5.24 -12.25 -6.18
N GLN A 63 6.42 -11.97 -6.72
CA GLN A 63 7.66 -12.62 -6.29
C GLN A 63 8.22 -11.98 -5.02
N GLU A 64 9.01 -12.74 -4.26
CA GLU A 64 9.70 -12.22 -3.08
C GLU A 64 10.62 -11.04 -3.45
N GLY A 65 10.58 -9.96 -2.66
CA GLY A 65 11.36 -8.75 -2.90
C GLY A 65 10.82 -7.82 -4.00
N GLU A 66 9.70 -8.20 -4.63
CA GLU A 66 9.02 -7.35 -5.61
C GLU A 66 8.23 -6.23 -4.90
N MET A 67 8.33 -5.00 -5.41
CA MET A 67 7.53 -3.89 -4.87
C MET A 67 6.09 -4.02 -5.33
N ILE A 68 5.12 -3.81 -4.43
CA ILE A 68 3.68 -4.04 -4.69
C ILE A 68 2.91 -2.74 -4.83
N LEU A 69 3.08 -1.83 -3.88
CA LEU A 69 2.45 -0.52 -3.86
C LEU A 69 3.28 0.46 -3.03
N GLU A 70 2.98 1.74 -3.19
CA GLU A 70 3.52 2.80 -2.37
C GLU A 70 2.52 3.19 -1.28
N TYR A 71 2.97 3.27 -0.03
CA TYR A 71 2.17 3.88 1.03
C TYR A 71 2.10 5.39 0.83
N ARG A 72 1.00 5.86 0.21
CA ARG A 72 0.73 7.27 -0.02
C ARG A 72 -0.10 7.87 1.11
N GLY A 73 0.23 9.08 1.53
CA GLY A 73 -0.51 9.81 2.54
C GLY A 73 0.10 11.16 2.89
N LYS A 74 -0.46 11.81 3.89
CA LYS A 74 0.05 13.06 4.44
C LYS A 74 1.02 12.78 5.57
N GLN A 75 2.22 13.33 5.45
CA GLN A 75 3.19 13.35 6.52
C GLN A 75 2.75 14.34 7.60
N VAL A 76 2.58 13.87 8.83
CA VAL A 76 2.21 14.71 9.98
C VAL A 76 3.09 14.40 11.19
N ARG A 77 3.19 15.36 12.11
CA ARG A 77 3.81 15.14 13.43
C ARG A 77 2.89 14.29 14.30
N ARG A 78 3.46 13.53 15.24
CA ARG A 78 2.71 12.73 16.21
C ARG A 78 1.56 13.47 16.89
N SER A 79 1.80 14.68 17.39
CA SER A 79 0.75 15.48 18.06
C SER A 79 -0.44 15.83 17.16
N VAL A 80 -0.21 15.96 15.85
CA VAL A 80 -1.27 16.19 14.86
C VAL A 80 -2.03 14.89 14.57
N ALA A 81 -1.31 13.77 14.50
CA ALA A 81 -1.92 12.45 14.33
C ALA A 81 -2.83 12.09 15.50
N ASP A 82 -2.38 12.29 16.73
CA ASP A 82 -3.17 12.03 17.94
C ASP A 82 -4.48 12.85 17.97
N LEU A 83 -4.43 14.09 17.48
CA LEU A 83 -5.62 14.94 17.39
C LEU A 83 -6.61 14.42 16.35
N ARG A 84 -6.12 13.94 15.21
CA ARG A 84 -6.93 13.40 14.12
C ARG A 84 -7.55 12.05 14.50
N GLU A 85 -6.79 11.18 15.16
CA GLU A 85 -7.29 9.91 15.69
C GLU A 85 -8.48 10.12 16.64
N LYS A 86 -8.35 11.03 17.61
CA LYS A 86 -9.45 11.38 18.53
C LYS A 86 -10.69 11.88 17.78
N ARG A 87 -10.49 12.65 16.72
CA ARG A 87 -11.60 13.13 15.88
C ARG A 87 -12.25 11.98 15.10
N TYR A 88 -11.47 11.11 14.47
CA TYR A 88 -11.98 9.95 13.73
C TYR A 88 -12.74 9.00 14.64
N GLN A 89 -12.25 8.76 15.86
CA GLN A 89 -12.96 7.97 16.87
C GLN A 89 -14.33 8.57 17.21
N LYS A 90 -14.42 9.90 17.38
CA LYS A 90 -15.70 10.59 17.63
C LYS A 90 -16.65 10.52 16.43
N GLU A 91 -16.10 10.57 15.22
CA GLU A 91 -16.84 10.43 13.96
C GLU A 91 -17.13 8.97 13.58
N ARG A 92 -16.66 7.99 14.37
CA ARG A 92 -16.73 6.53 14.08
C ARG A 92 -16.13 6.17 12.71
N LYS A 93 -15.00 6.80 12.38
CA LYS A 93 -14.19 6.49 11.20
C LYS A 93 -12.98 5.67 11.59
N ASP A 94 -12.57 4.78 10.71
CA ASP A 94 -11.33 4.02 10.87
C ASP A 94 -10.10 4.93 10.78
N CYS A 95 -9.06 4.59 11.53
CA CYS A 95 -7.81 5.34 11.57
C CYS A 95 -6.69 4.53 10.90
N TYR A 96 -6.10 5.09 9.84
CA TYR A 96 -5.03 4.46 9.07
C TYR A 96 -3.75 5.31 9.18
N ALA A 97 -3.03 5.10 10.28
CA ALA A 97 -1.80 5.81 10.62
C ALA A 97 -0.63 4.82 10.73
N THR A 98 0.44 5.04 9.97
CA THR A 98 1.67 4.23 10.09
C THR A 98 2.80 5.08 10.68
N PRO A 99 3.38 4.69 11.83
CA PRO A 99 4.56 5.34 12.37
C PRO A 99 5.75 5.13 11.43
N LEU A 100 6.38 6.21 10.98
CA LEU A 100 7.71 6.18 10.38
C LEU A 100 8.75 6.43 11.45
N THR A 101 9.81 5.61 11.43
CA THR A 101 10.90 5.77 12.39
C THR A 101 11.94 6.73 11.82
N LYS A 102 12.14 7.87 12.51
CA LYS A 102 13.24 8.85 12.38
C LYS A 102 13.47 9.47 10.98
N TYR A 103 12.92 10.66 10.77
CA TYR A 103 13.58 11.66 9.94
C TYR A 103 14.26 12.68 10.85
N ILE A 104 15.60 12.63 10.94
CA ILE A 104 16.36 13.77 11.47
C ILE A 104 16.28 14.83 10.37
N VAL A 105 15.36 15.79 10.53
CA VAL A 105 15.49 17.05 9.79
C VAL A 105 16.82 17.63 10.25
N LYS A 106 17.74 17.85 9.30
CA LYS A 106 19.04 18.47 9.59
C LYS A 106 18.78 19.75 10.37
N GLU A 107 19.35 19.77 11.56
CA GLU A 107 19.37 20.87 12.51
C GLU A 107 18.05 21.12 13.27
N GLU A 108 18.19 20.95 14.59
CA GLU A 108 17.28 21.32 15.67
C GLU A 108 16.11 20.39 16.03
N THR A 109 16.30 19.77 17.21
CA THR A 109 15.30 19.33 18.19
C THR A 109 14.62 17.98 17.99
N THR A 110 14.95 17.04 18.90
CA THR A 110 14.14 15.92 19.42
C THR A 110 13.41 15.04 18.39
N GLY A 111 13.80 13.76 18.34
CA GLY A 111 13.24 12.73 17.44
C GLY A 111 11.75 12.89 17.13
N ILE A 112 11.47 13.44 15.95
CA ILE A 112 10.11 13.60 15.45
C ILE A 112 9.71 12.25 14.85
N GLU A 113 8.84 11.53 15.55
CA GLU A 113 8.07 10.46 14.94
C GLU A 113 7.10 11.08 13.94
N VAL A 114 7.35 10.73 12.69
CA VAL A 114 6.56 11.16 11.55
C VAL A 114 5.52 10.10 11.29
N VAL A 115 4.25 10.47 11.18
CA VAL A 115 3.17 9.55 10.84
C VAL A 115 2.72 9.84 9.41
N ILE A 116 2.59 8.79 8.58
CA ILE A 116 1.84 8.90 7.32
C ILE A 116 0.39 8.61 7.62
N GLU A 117 -0.48 9.56 7.31
CA GLU A 117 -1.93 9.38 7.33
C GLU A 117 -2.49 9.28 5.90
N CYS A 118 -3.14 8.18 5.59
CA CYS A 118 -3.83 7.99 4.32
C CYS A 118 -5.08 8.90 4.31
N ASN A 119 -5.08 9.95 3.47
CA ASN A 119 -6.20 10.91 3.38
C ASN A 119 -7.10 10.68 2.16
N THR A 120 -6.92 9.58 1.42
CA THR A 120 -7.76 9.20 0.29
C THR A 120 -8.59 7.97 0.65
N PHE A 121 -9.87 8.23 0.92
CA PHE A 121 -11.04 7.33 0.83
C PHE A 121 -10.79 5.83 1.11
N ASP A 122 -11.21 5.38 2.29
CA ASP A 122 -11.66 4.02 2.69
C ASP A 122 -10.92 2.73 2.27
N ASP A 123 -9.81 2.76 1.54
CA ASP A 123 -9.25 1.52 0.96
C ASP A 123 -7.74 1.39 1.17
N ILE A 124 -7.32 1.04 2.38
CA ILE A 124 -6.31 -0.01 2.60
C ILE A 124 -6.67 -0.66 3.94
N ALA A 125 -7.24 -1.87 3.93
CA ALA A 125 -7.24 -2.69 5.14
C ALA A 125 -5.81 -2.81 5.65
N THR A 126 -5.52 -2.08 6.72
CA THR A 126 -4.42 -2.41 7.62
C THR A 126 -4.83 -3.66 8.38
N ASN A 127 -4.70 -4.80 7.73
CA ASN A 127 -3.80 -5.78 8.28
C ASN A 127 -2.56 -5.72 7.40
N LYS A 128 -1.41 -5.39 8.00
CA LYS A 128 -0.08 -5.60 7.41
C LYS A 128 -0.18 -6.83 6.51
N PHE A 129 0.07 -6.70 5.20
CA PHE A 129 0.26 -7.89 4.37
C PHE A 129 1.26 -8.75 5.13
N PRO A 130 0.86 -9.88 5.74
CA PRO A 130 1.73 -10.55 6.69
C PRO A 130 2.99 -11.09 6.00
N ASN A 131 2.90 -11.22 4.67
CA ASN A 131 3.95 -11.67 3.77
C ASN A 131 4.68 -10.51 3.08
N CYS A 132 4.47 -9.24 3.46
CA CYS A 132 5.15 -8.10 2.87
C CYS A 132 5.81 -7.21 3.93
N SER A 133 6.96 -6.66 3.57
CA SER A 133 7.72 -5.72 4.38
C SER A 133 7.76 -4.36 3.69
N ASN A 134 8.01 -3.30 4.48
CA ASN A 134 8.30 -1.99 3.93
C ASN A 134 9.68 -2.00 3.28
N ALA A 135 9.80 -1.46 2.07
CA ALA A 135 11.09 -1.23 1.45
C ALA A 135 11.88 -0.23 2.31
N THR A 136 13.09 -0.61 2.73
CA THR A 136 14.02 0.23 3.50
C THR A 136 14.95 0.98 2.58
#